data_AF-A0A920MQV8-F1
#
_entry.id   AF-A0A920MQV8-F1
#
_cell.length_a   1.000
_cell.length_b   1.000
_cell.length_c   1.000
_cell.angle_alpha   90.00
_cell.angle_beta   90.00
_cell.angle_gamma   90.00
#
_symmetry.space_group_name_H-M   'P 1'
#
loop_
_entity.id
_entity.type
_entity.pdbx_description
1 polymer ?
#
loop_
_entity_poly.entity_id
_entity_poly.type
_entity_poly.pdbx_seq_one_letter_code
_entity_poly.pdbx_strand_id
1 'polypeptide(L)'
;MIGRSAKRIHEKSGVKERRISELDVDIMGAIAGKDALNNKPPDLIINASGVPKQTIPDTSIFYQKEMGYEGIPSFSVHSTCLSFITALHTASSLIHSKTYKRILIISADRGTRGKNF
;
A
#
# COMPACT_ATOMS: atom_id res chain seq x y z
N MET A 1 9.21 17.58 11.14
CA MET A 1 10.31 18.37 10.54
C MET A 1 11.52 18.21 11.44
N ILE A 2 12.68 17.83 10.89
CA ILE A 2 13.90 17.61 11.70
C ILE A 2 14.33 18.94 12.33
N GLY A 3 14.73 18.90 13.61
CA GLY A 3 15.21 20.08 14.34
C GLY A 3 14.17 21.17 14.60
N ARG A 4 12.86 20.87 14.49
CA ARG A 4 11.78 21.83 14.78
C ARG A 4 11.04 21.45 16.06
N SER A 5 10.61 22.47 16.81
CA SER A 5 9.79 22.27 18.01
C SER A 5 8.45 21.64 17.69
N ALA A 6 7.88 20.90 18.66
CA ALA A 6 6.56 20.28 18.53
C ALA A 6 5.47 21.32 18.21
N LYS A 7 5.51 22.50 18.85
CA LYS A 7 4.59 23.62 18.58
C LYS A 7 4.60 24.02 17.10
N ARG A 8 5.79 24.23 16.51
CA ARG A 8 5.92 24.62 15.10
C ARG A 8 5.46 23.52 14.14
N ILE A 9 5.67 22.25 14.48
CA ILE A 9 5.18 21.12 13.68
C ILE A 9 3.64 21.13 13.68
N HIS A 10 3.02 21.26 14.85
CA HIS A 10 1.57 21.30 14.97
C HIS A 10 0.95 22.49 14.23
N GLU A 11 1.49 23.70 14.39
CA GLU A 11 0.99 24.92 13.72
C GLU A 11 1.08 24.84 12.19
N LYS A 12 2.13 24.19 11.65
CA LYS A 12 2.35 24.13 10.19
C LYS A 12 1.66 22.96 9.49
N SER A 13 1.51 21.81 10.15
CA SER A 13 0.99 20.61 9.50
C SER A 13 -0.22 19.99 10.20
N GLY A 14 -0.63 20.49 11.36
CA GLY A 14 -1.68 19.88 12.19
C GLY A 14 -1.28 18.57 12.86
N VAL A 15 -0.09 18.03 12.59
CA VAL A 15 0.34 16.70 13.07
C VAL A 15 0.78 16.80 14.54
N LYS A 16 0.12 16.04 15.41
CA LYS A 16 0.46 15.92 16.84
C LYS A 16 1.36 14.72 17.11
N GLU A 17 1.04 13.60 16.49
CA GLU A 17 1.76 12.33 16.61
C GLU A 17 1.77 11.60 15.27
N ARG A 18 2.59 10.56 15.17
CA ARG A 18 2.63 9.64 14.02
C ARG A 18 2.85 8.23 14.50
N ARG A 19 2.32 7.26 13.75
CA ARG A 19 2.55 5.83 14.02
C ARG A 19 3.90 5.39 13.47
N ILE A 20 4.59 4.56 14.24
CA ILE A 20 5.82 3.87 13.85
C ILE A 20 5.52 2.38 14.00
N SER A 21 5.74 1.62 12.92
CA SER A 21 5.50 0.19 12.88
C SER A 21 6.82 -0.57 12.81
N GLU A 22 6.94 -1.60 13.63
CA GLU A 22 7.98 -2.64 13.51
C GLU A 22 7.65 -3.65 12.42
N LEU A 23 6.35 -3.90 12.16
CA LEU A 23 5.90 -4.72 11.04
C LEU A 23 6.28 -4.06 9.73
N ASP A 24 6.72 -4.88 8.78
CA ASP A 24 7.06 -4.44 7.43
C ASP A 24 5.81 -4.26 6.54
N VAL A 25 5.96 -3.59 5.39
CA VAL A 25 4.81 -3.15 4.57
C VAL A 25 3.96 -4.32 4.05
N ASP A 26 4.56 -5.47 3.78
CA ASP A 26 3.89 -6.71 3.37
C ASP A 26 2.91 -7.21 4.42
N ILE A 27 3.35 -7.31 5.68
CA ILE A 27 2.50 -7.76 6.80
C ILE A 27 1.40 -6.72 7.07
N MET A 28 1.76 -5.43 7.12
CA MET A 28 0.78 -4.35 7.31
C MET A 28 -0.30 -4.38 6.22
N GLY A 29 0.11 -4.52 4.96
CA GLY A 29 -0.77 -4.61 3.81
C GLY A 29 -1.66 -5.84 3.86
N ALA A 30 -1.11 -7.00 4.22
CA ALA A 30 -1.87 -8.24 4.31
C ALA A 30 -2.93 -8.24 5.42
N ILE A 31 -2.66 -7.60 6.57
CA ILE A 31 -3.66 -7.42 7.63
C ILE A 31 -4.84 -6.60 7.11
N ALA A 32 -4.56 -5.43 6.49
CA ALA A 32 -5.60 -4.57 5.92
C ALA A 32 -6.35 -5.26 4.76
N GLY A 33 -5.62 -6.01 3.92
CA GLY A 33 -6.20 -6.78 2.82
C GLY A 33 -7.15 -7.87 3.32
N LYS A 34 -6.74 -8.68 4.30
CA LYS A 34 -7.59 -9.72 4.90
C LYS A 34 -8.88 -9.15 5.47
N ASP A 35 -8.79 -8.03 6.20
CA ASP A 35 -9.95 -7.33 6.76
C ASP A 35 -10.90 -6.85 5.66
N ALA A 36 -10.38 -6.17 4.64
CA ALA A 36 -11.18 -5.69 3.50
C ALA A 36 -11.81 -6.82 2.67
N LEU A 37 -11.14 -7.97 2.58
CA LEU A 37 -11.59 -9.07 1.72
C LEU A 37 -12.69 -9.92 2.36
N ASN A 38 -12.79 -9.96 3.69
CA ASN A 38 -13.68 -10.85 4.44
C ASN A 38 -13.67 -12.30 3.90
N ASN A 39 -12.47 -12.89 3.79
CA ASN A 39 -12.21 -14.25 3.28
C ASN A 39 -12.63 -14.54 1.83
N LYS A 40 -13.00 -13.52 1.03
CA LYS A 40 -13.23 -13.69 -0.41
C LYS A 40 -11.94 -13.34 -1.15
N PRO A 41 -11.34 -14.24 -1.95
CA PRO A 41 -10.13 -13.92 -2.68
C PRO A 41 -10.40 -12.87 -3.78
N PRO A 42 -9.44 -11.97 -4.06
CA PRO A 42 -9.49 -11.13 -5.25
C PRO A 42 -9.03 -11.93 -6.49
N ASP A 43 -9.29 -11.41 -7.68
CA ASP A 43 -8.71 -11.92 -8.93
C ASP A 43 -7.53 -11.08 -9.45
N LEU A 44 -7.22 -9.97 -8.78
CA LEU A 44 -6.01 -9.15 -8.98
C LEU A 44 -5.60 -8.45 -7.68
N ILE A 45 -4.30 -8.37 -7.42
CA ILE A 45 -3.73 -7.56 -6.32
C ILE A 45 -2.87 -6.44 -6.90
N ILE A 46 -3.16 -5.20 -6.53
CA ILE A 46 -2.38 -4.02 -6.91
C ILE A 46 -1.72 -3.43 -5.67
N ASN A 47 -0.38 -3.37 -5.67
CA ASN A 47 0.34 -2.56 -4.70
C ASN A 47 0.38 -1.10 -5.16
N ALA A 48 0.06 -0.17 -4.25
CA ALA A 48 -0.02 1.26 -4.53
C ALA A 48 0.60 2.06 -3.38
N SER A 49 1.91 1.92 -3.18
CA SER A 49 2.66 2.58 -2.10
C SER A 49 3.83 3.43 -2.63
N GLY A 50 4.36 4.29 -1.76
CA GLY A 50 5.54 5.12 -2.04
C GLY A 50 6.86 4.55 -1.48
N VAL A 51 6.77 3.66 -0.49
CA VAL A 51 7.87 2.99 0.20
C VAL A 51 7.62 1.48 0.11
N PRO A 52 7.92 0.86 -1.05
CA PRO A 52 7.74 -0.57 -1.25
C PRO A 52 8.71 -1.38 -0.38
N LYS A 53 8.45 -2.68 -0.21
CA LYS A 53 9.37 -3.61 0.44
C LYS A 53 10.66 -3.74 -0.36
N GLN A 54 10.50 -4.00 -1.66
CA GLN A 54 11.56 -4.09 -2.66
C GLN A 54 10.98 -4.04 -4.07
N THR A 55 11.84 -3.91 -5.07
CA THR A 55 11.47 -3.84 -6.49
C THR A 55 11.23 -5.22 -7.10
N ILE A 56 12.11 -6.20 -6.81
CA ILE A 56 12.02 -7.55 -7.38
C ILE A 56 12.29 -8.58 -6.27
N PRO A 57 11.38 -9.55 -6.04
CA PRO A 57 10.02 -9.60 -6.57
C PRO A 57 9.17 -8.38 -6.13
N ASP A 58 8.12 -8.10 -6.90
CA ASP A 58 7.24 -6.95 -6.64
C ASP A 58 6.58 -7.05 -5.25
N THR A 59 6.39 -5.91 -4.58
CA THR A 59 5.80 -5.87 -3.23
C THR A 59 4.42 -6.52 -3.16
N SER A 60 3.62 -6.44 -4.23
CA SER A 60 2.28 -7.06 -4.31
C SER A 60 2.31 -8.59 -4.14
N ILE A 61 3.40 -9.25 -4.53
CA ILE A 61 3.58 -10.71 -4.38
C ILE A 61 3.73 -11.06 -2.90
N PHE A 62 4.34 -10.20 -2.09
CA PHE A 62 4.42 -10.47 -0.65
C PHE A 62 3.06 -10.36 0.02
N TYR A 63 2.17 -9.47 -0.45
CA TYR A 63 0.80 -9.41 0.08
C TYR A 63 0.05 -10.72 -0.12
N GLN A 64 0.11 -11.32 -1.33
CA GLN A 64 -0.58 -12.59 -1.57
C GLN A 64 -0.02 -13.70 -0.66
N LYS A 65 1.30 -13.77 -0.52
CA LYS A 65 1.99 -14.73 0.36
C LYS A 65 1.55 -14.58 1.82
N GLU A 66 1.61 -13.36 2.36
CA GLU A 66 1.21 -13.06 3.75
C GLU A 66 -0.29 -13.25 3.98
N MET A 67 -1.12 -13.14 2.93
CA MET A 67 -2.54 -13.44 3.00
C MET A 67 -2.86 -14.95 2.89
N GLY A 68 -1.90 -15.79 2.50
CA GLY A 68 -2.11 -17.22 2.27
C GLY A 68 -2.71 -17.54 0.90
N TYR A 69 -2.54 -16.65 -0.08
CA TYR A 69 -2.94 -16.87 -1.46
C TYR A 69 -1.76 -17.24 -2.34
N GLU A 70 -2.05 -17.92 -3.45
CA GLU A 70 -1.09 -18.31 -4.47
C GLU A 70 -1.70 -18.15 -5.86
N GLY A 71 -0.88 -17.78 -6.84
CA GLY A 71 -1.29 -17.71 -8.25
C GLY A 71 -2.17 -16.52 -8.62
N ILE A 72 -2.40 -15.56 -7.71
CA ILE A 72 -3.16 -14.35 -8.02
C ILE A 72 -2.26 -13.39 -8.80
N PRO A 73 -2.65 -12.94 -10.01
CA PRO A 73 -1.93 -11.90 -10.73
C PRO A 73 -1.74 -10.68 -9.84
N SER A 74 -0.50 -10.18 -9.76
CA SER A 74 -0.16 -9.09 -8.87
C SER A 74 0.87 -8.15 -9.51
N PHE A 75 0.69 -6.85 -9.37
CA PHE A 75 1.65 -5.85 -9.83
C PHE A 75 1.57 -4.56 -9.00
N SER A 76 2.59 -3.70 -9.12
CA SER A 76 2.56 -2.37 -8.51
C SER A 76 2.19 -1.26 -9.49
N VAL A 77 1.52 -0.23 -8.96
CA VAL A 77 1.40 1.10 -9.58
C VAL A 77 2.19 2.09 -8.73
N HIS A 78 3.08 2.85 -9.37
CA HIS A 78 3.99 3.76 -8.70
C HIS A 78 3.83 5.19 -9.22
N SER A 79 3.17 6.03 -8.42
CA SER A 79 3.04 7.48 -8.63
C SER A 79 3.19 8.24 -7.31
N THR A 80 4.09 7.77 -6.45
CA THR A 80 4.41 8.37 -5.13
C THR A 80 3.17 8.46 -4.22
N CYS A 81 2.87 9.63 -3.64
CA CYS A 81 1.69 9.84 -2.80
C CYS A 81 0.36 9.73 -3.60
N LEU A 82 0.41 9.70 -4.94
CA LEU A 82 -0.75 9.52 -5.80
C LEU A 82 -0.98 8.06 -6.22
N SER A 83 -0.12 7.12 -5.78
CA SER A 83 -0.19 5.70 -6.17
C SER A 83 -1.59 5.11 -6.00
N PHE A 84 -2.28 5.39 -4.88
CA PHE A 84 -3.64 4.87 -4.67
C PHE A 84 -4.64 5.38 -5.72
N ILE A 85 -4.62 6.67 -6.04
CA ILE A 85 -5.54 7.27 -7.01
C ILE A 85 -5.25 6.75 -8.42
N THR A 86 -3.97 6.62 -8.78
CA THR A 86 -3.57 6.04 -10.06
C THR A 86 -3.98 4.57 -10.14
N ALA A 87 -3.76 3.78 -9.09
CA ALA A 87 -4.19 2.39 -9.01
C ALA A 87 -5.71 2.24 -9.09
N LEU A 88 -6.46 3.14 -8.45
CA LEU A 88 -7.93 3.15 -8.50
C LEU A 88 -8.42 3.43 -9.92
N HIS A 89 -7.81 4.37 -10.63
CA HIS A 89 -8.12 4.64 -12.04
C HIS A 89 -7.82 3.41 -12.92
N THR A 90 -6.65 2.79 -12.76
CA THR A 90 -6.28 1.56 -13.46
C THR A 90 -7.27 0.42 -13.17
N ALA A 91 -7.61 0.20 -11.90
CA ALA A 91 -8.56 -0.83 -11.48
C ALA A 91 -9.96 -0.60 -12.06
N SER A 92 -10.42 0.66 -12.09
CA SER A 92 -11.70 1.03 -12.70
C SER A 92 -11.75 0.65 -14.18
N SER A 93 -10.70 0.96 -14.94
CA SER A 93 -10.60 0.60 -16.35
C SER A 93 -10.62 -0.92 -16.57
N LEU A 94 -9.90 -1.67 -15.72
CA LEU A 94 -9.82 -3.14 -15.76
C LEU A 94 -11.14 -3.84 -15.39
N ILE A 95 -11.89 -3.28 -14.45
CA ILE A 95 -13.25 -3.75 -14.13
C ILE A 95 -14.20 -3.43 -15.29
N HIS A 96 -14.12 -2.21 -15.85
CA HIS A 96 -14.99 -1.78 -16.94
C HIS A 96 -14.79 -2.60 -18.21
N SER A 97 -13.54 -2.97 -18.54
CA SER A 97 -13.21 -3.87 -19.65
C SER A 97 -13.56 -5.34 -19.37
N LYS A 98 -14.08 -5.66 -18.18
CA LYS A 98 -14.38 -7.03 -17.70
C LYS A 98 -13.16 -7.94 -17.65
N THR A 99 -11.95 -7.38 -17.61
CA THR A 99 -10.70 -8.14 -17.50
C THR A 99 -10.57 -8.77 -16.10
N TYR A 100 -11.01 -8.03 -15.08
CA TYR A 100 -11.05 -8.48 -13.69
C TYR A 100 -12.41 -8.14 -13.08
N LYS A 101 -12.84 -8.89 -12.07
CA LYS A 101 -14.12 -8.70 -11.37
C LYS A 101 -13.92 -8.15 -9.97
N ARG A 102 -12.81 -8.49 -9.31
CA ARG A 102 -12.58 -8.12 -7.91
C ARG A 102 -11.10 -7.86 -7.64
N ILE A 103 -10.75 -6.59 -7.76
CA ILE A 103 -9.38 -6.10 -7.58
C ILE A 103 -9.18 -5.65 -6.13
N LEU A 104 -8.11 -6.10 -5.49
CA LEU A 104 -7.65 -5.58 -4.21
C LEU A 104 -6.51 -4.58 -4.44
N ILE A 105 -6.70 -3.34 -3.99
CA ILE A 105 -5.65 -2.33 -3.97
C ILE A 105 -5.14 -2.21 -2.54
N ILE A 106 -3.84 -2.34 -2.34
CA ILE A 106 -3.19 -2.19 -1.03
C ILE A 106 -2.20 -1.04 -1.08
N SER A 107 -2.37 -0.08 -0.17
CA SER A 107 -1.43 1.00 0.08
C SER A 107 -0.86 0.88 1.49
N ALA A 108 0.35 0.34 1.60
CA ALA A 108 1.07 0.21 2.86
C ALA A 108 2.45 0.89 2.74
N ASP A 109 2.72 1.83 3.64
CA ASP A 109 3.93 2.66 3.63
C ASP A 109 4.59 2.72 5.00
N ARG A 110 5.91 2.48 5.04
CA ARG A 110 6.76 2.77 6.21
C ARG A 110 7.55 4.04 6.00
N GLY A 111 6.85 5.18 6.11
CA GLY A 111 7.46 6.50 5.97
C GLY A 111 8.60 6.82 6.95
N THR A 112 8.85 6.00 7.97
CA THR A 112 10.07 6.09 8.81
C THR A 112 11.32 5.65 8.06
N ARG A 113 11.19 4.63 7.20
CA ARG A 113 12.28 3.96 6.49
C ARG A 113 12.56 4.59 5.13
N GLY A 114 11.52 5.13 4.47
CA GLY A 114 11.64 5.79 3.17
C GLY A 114 12.23 7.20 3.18
N LYS A 115 13.01 7.56 4.21
CA LYS A 115 13.58 8.91 4.38
C LYS A 115 15.11 8.81 4.41
N ASN A 116 15.78 9.52 3.52
CA ASN A 116 17.24 9.49 3.36
C ASN A 116 17.98 10.52 4.23
N PHE A 117 17.57 10.71 5.48
CA PHE A 117 18.10 11.79 6.32
C PHE A 117 18.07 11.45 7.81
#